data_AF-A0AAN1WL03-F1
#
_entry.id   AF-A0AAN1WL03-F1
#
_cell.length_a   1.000
_cell.length_b   1.000
_cell.length_c   1.000
_cell.angle_alpha   90.00
_cell.angle_beta   90.00
_cell.angle_gamma   90.00
#
_symmetry.space_group_name_H-M   'P 1'
#
loop_
_entity.id
_entity.type
_entity.pdbx_description
1 polymer ?
#
loop_
_entity_poly.entity_id
_entity_poly.type
_entity_poly.pdbx_seq_one_letter_code
_entity_poly.pdbx_strand_id
1 'polypeptide(L)'
;MRNYLKYSSLKLRSRKGPCDMQGPNFAWAQNLTLTLGDNTIAFKAPRHSPKNAYSGQVRHIDKNNDLVCRSVSESRMPNQNWLELLTLAREWAFYGPWFIGGVSQLQCAAVVITRNYEKADAKNVPESLFHPRAFEYELCKYLTDYYGHKHDNNKADWLAPANWKSLKSLSVFGARFDVAPFHMPNTRDHHIVVPITDKHMLRFSFTFGSWVQATNIRNGQCEFAHVGQERFRIDNTPVLELMESIIQSITITLSDKNQQAYDKVKAENPDLKMAVSETLAPLQWPAES
;
A
#
# COMPACT_ATOMS: atom_id res chain seq x y z
N MET A 1 37.45 -6.89 37.61
CA MET A 1 36.38 -7.69 36.97
C MET A 1 36.51 -7.52 35.46
N ARG A 2 36.81 -8.59 34.70
CA ARG A 2 36.98 -8.49 33.23
C ARG A 2 35.62 -8.15 32.61
N ASN A 3 35.57 -7.13 31.76
CA ASN A 3 34.32 -6.75 31.08
C ASN A 3 34.07 -7.72 29.92
N TYR A 4 33.45 -8.86 30.21
CA TYR A 4 33.23 -9.97 29.28
C TYR A 4 32.35 -9.61 28.06
N LEU A 5 31.59 -8.52 28.13
CA LEU A 5 30.86 -7.97 26.99
C LEU A 5 31.80 -7.22 26.02
N LYS A 6 32.78 -6.47 26.54
CA LYS A 6 33.76 -5.74 25.71
C LYS A 6 34.87 -6.64 25.16
N TYR A 7 35.24 -7.70 25.87
CA TYR A 7 36.34 -8.61 25.50
C TYR A 7 35.84 -10.05 25.33
N SER A 8 34.79 -10.22 24.54
CA SER A 8 34.27 -11.53 24.17
C SER A 8 35.25 -12.29 23.27
N SER A 9 35.41 -13.59 23.49
CA SER A 9 36.14 -14.49 22.58
C SER A 9 35.34 -14.87 21.32
N LEU A 10 34.07 -14.44 21.23
CA LEU A 10 33.20 -14.70 20.08
C LEU A 10 33.63 -13.83 18.90
N LYS A 11 34.21 -14.46 17.87
CA LYS A 11 34.45 -13.84 16.57
C LYS A 11 33.27 -14.14 15.64
N LEU A 12 32.45 -13.13 15.35
CA LEU A 12 31.36 -13.25 14.38
C LEU A 12 31.93 -13.46 12.97
N ARG A 13 31.37 -14.41 12.22
CA ARG A 13 31.80 -14.71 10.84
C ARG A 13 31.44 -13.55 9.90
N SER A 14 32.33 -13.21 8.99
CA SER A 14 32.02 -12.29 7.89
C SER A 14 31.01 -12.91 6.93
N ARG A 15 29.98 -12.16 6.55
CA ARG A 15 28.91 -12.63 5.67
C ARG A 15 29.43 -12.82 4.23
N LYS A 16 29.09 -13.96 3.62
CA LYS A 16 29.51 -14.31 2.25
C LYS A 16 28.43 -14.04 1.18
N GLY A 17 27.18 -13.80 1.56
CA GLY A 17 26.04 -13.58 0.66
C GLY A 17 24.97 -12.65 1.23
N PRO A 18 23.81 -12.51 0.59
CA PRO A 18 22.68 -11.71 1.08
C PRO A 18 22.18 -12.16 2.47
N CYS A 19 21.37 -11.31 3.12
CA CYS A 19 20.75 -11.65 4.41
C CYS A 19 19.51 -12.51 4.20
N ASP A 20 19.53 -13.76 4.66
CA ASP A 20 18.32 -14.58 4.74
C ASP A 20 17.46 -14.08 5.91
N MET A 21 16.36 -13.39 5.63
CA MET A 21 15.49 -12.88 6.68
C MET A 21 14.30 -13.81 6.96
N GLN A 22 13.90 -13.85 8.23
CA GLN A 22 12.69 -14.54 8.67
C GLN A 22 11.69 -13.51 9.20
N GLY A 23 10.45 -13.65 8.77
CA GLY A 23 9.32 -12.86 9.24
C GLY A 23 8.15 -13.73 9.66
N PRO A 24 6.98 -13.12 9.89
CA PRO A 24 5.78 -13.84 10.28
C PRO A 24 5.36 -14.86 9.21
N ASN A 25 4.99 -16.06 9.66
CA ASN A 25 4.55 -17.13 8.77
C ASN A 25 3.05 -16.99 8.46
N PHE A 26 2.70 -16.96 7.17
CA PHE A 26 1.32 -16.89 6.70
C PHE A 26 0.49 -18.13 7.07
N ALA A 27 1.11 -19.29 7.31
CA ALA A 27 0.40 -20.49 7.79
C ALA A 27 -0.31 -20.26 9.14
N TRP A 28 0.13 -19.27 9.93
CA TRP A 28 -0.50 -18.88 11.20
C TRP A 28 -1.32 -17.59 11.06
N ALA A 29 -1.61 -17.16 9.84
CA ALA A 29 -2.45 -16.01 9.58
C ALA A 29 -3.88 -16.26 10.09
N GLN A 30 -4.45 -15.23 10.69
CA GLN A 30 -5.82 -15.25 11.18
C GLN A 30 -6.74 -14.62 10.13
N ASN A 31 -7.98 -15.11 10.06
CA ASN A 31 -9.02 -14.45 9.28
C ASN A 31 -9.34 -13.11 9.93
N LEU A 32 -9.28 -12.06 9.12
CA LEU A 32 -9.71 -10.72 9.46
C LEU A 32 -10.89 -10.40 8.57
N THR A 33 -11.93 -9.86 9.18
CA THR A 33 -13.12 -9.39 8.50
C THR A 33 -13.26 -7.90 8.83
N LEU A 34 -13.66 -7.10 7.85
CA LEU A 34 -13.99 -5.69 7.97
C LEU A 34 -15.40 -5.51 7.41
N THR A 35 -16.29 -4.89 8.17
CA THR A 35 -17.62 -4.48 7.69
C THR A 35 -17.56 -3.00 7.30
N LEU A 36 -17.77 -2.68 6.02
CA LEU A 36 -17.64 -1.33 5.46
C LEU A 36 -18.88 -0.98 4.62
N GLY A 37 -19.78 -0.14 5.16
CA GLY A 37 -21.02 0.23 4.48
C GLY A 37 -21.85 -0.99 4.10
N ASP A 38 -22.06 -1.88 5.07
CA ASP A 38 -22.71 -3.20 4.95
C ASP A 38 -22.00 -4.23 4.07
N ASN A 39 -20.92 -3.86 3.38
CA ASN A 39 -20.08 -4.81 2.65
C ASN A 39 -19.18 -5.56 3.61
N THR A 40 -18.84 -6.81 3.29
CA THR A 40 -17.89 -7.63 4.05
C THR A 40 -16.60 -7.79 3.26
N ILE A 41 -15.48 -7.35 3.83
CA ILE A 41 -14.15 -7.55 3.28
C ILE A 41 -13.40 -8.50 4.19
N ALA A 42 -13.05 -9.69 3.71
CA ALA A 42 -12.33 -10.68 4.48
C ALA A 42 -10.98 -11.01 3.84
N PHE A 43 -9.95 -11.16 4.66
CA PHE A 43 -8.59 -11.53 4.24
C PHE A 43 -7.85 -12.19 5.39
N LYS A 44 -6.75 -12.87 5.10
CA LYS A 44 -5.88 -13.48 6.11
C LYS A 44 -4.65 -12.62 6.31
N ALA A 45 -4.25 -12.40 7.56
CA ALA A 45 -2.96 -11.83 7.85
C ALA A 45 -2.40 -12.33 9.20
N PRO A 46 -1.06 -12.42 9.35
CA PRO A 46 -0.46 -12.73 10.63
C PRO A 46 -0.81 -11.68 11.70
N ARG A 47 -0.65 -12.05 12.96
CA ARG A 47 -0.78 -11.11 14.07
C ARG A 47 0.21 -9.96 13.87
N HIS A 48 -0.25 -8.74 14.18
CA HIS A 48 0.59 -7.55 14.14
C HIS A 48 1.83 -7.75 15.01
N SER A 49 3.02 -7.52 14.42
CA SER A 49 4.32 -7.80 15.04
C SER A 49 5.36 -6.79 14.55
N PRO A 50 5.25 -5.51 14.95
CA PRO A 50 6.12 -4.44 14.49
C PRO A 50 7.52 -4.55 15.11
N LYS A 51 8.49 -3.81 14.54
CA LYS A 51 9.88 -3.80 15.04
C LYS A 51 10.00 -3.11 16.40
N ASN A 52 9.14 -2.13 16.68
CA ASN A 52 9.12 -1.37 17.92
C ASN A 52 7.68 -1.26 18.46
N ALA A 53 7.53 -0.98 19.75
CA ALA A 53 6.22 -0.86 20.40
C ALA A 53 5.48 0.45 20.05
N TYR A 54 6.14 1.38 19.34
CA TYR A 54 5.56 2.67 18.96
C TYR A 54 4.78 2.60 17.64
N SER A 55 4.98 1.55 16.84
CA SER A 55 4.13 1.29 15.68
C SER A 55 2.73 0.92 16.15
N GLY A 56 1.81 1.87 16.03
CA GLY A 56 0.41 1.68 16.40
C GLY A 56 -0.27 0.62 15.54
N GLN A 57 -1.01 -0.28 16.17
CA GLN A 57 -1.97 -1.12 15.48
C GLN A 57 -3.33 -0.41 15.46
N VAL A 58 -3.81 -0.04 14.27
CA VAL A 58 -5.23 0.34 14.15
C VAL A 58 -6.03 -0.95 14.04
N ARG A 59 -6.77 -1.25 15.11
CA ARG A 59 -7.73 -2.36 15.15
C ARG A 59 -9.10 -1.85 14.71
N HIS A 60 -9.74 -2.67 13.88
CA HIS A 60 -11.14 -2.71 13.45
C HIS A 60 -12.07 -1.57 13.91
N ILE A 61 -12.71 -0.89 12.95
CA ILE A 61 -13.84 0.02 13.23
C ILE A 61 -15.10 -0.83 13.47
N ASP A 62 -15.90 -0.49 14.48
CA ASP A 62 -17.10 -1.25 14.89
C ASP A 62 -18.07 -1.58 13.73
N LYS A 63 -18.90 -2.60 13.95
CA LYS A 63 -19.79 -3.26 12.95
C LYS A 63 -20.71 -2.31 12.15
N ASN A 64 -20.90 -1.06 12.60
CA ASN A 64 -21.74 -0.06 11.95
C ASN A 64 -20.93 1.20 11.61
N ASN A 65 -19.95 1.07 10.72
CA ASN A 65 -19.26 2.24 10.21
C ASN A 65 -20.01 2.81 9.01
N ASP A 66 -20.63 3.98 9.19
CA ASP A 66 -21.33 4.74 8.14
C ASP A 66 -20.37 5.34 7.07
N LEU A 67 -19.15 4.79 6.97
CA LEU A 67 -18.08 5.24 6.07
C LEU A 67 -17.75 6.73 6.26
N VAL A 68 -17.82 7.23 7.49
CA VAL A 68 -17.52 8.62 7.82
C VAL A 68 -16.04 8.89 7.66
N CYS A 69 -15.67 9.43 6.50
CA CYS A 69 -14.30 9.78 6.15
C CYS A 69 -13.93 11.17 6.67
N ARG A 70 -12.63 11.42 6.87
CA ARG A 70 -12.10 12.70 7.35
C ARG A 70 -11.15 13.30 6.34
N SER A 71 -11.02 14.62 6.36
CA SER A 71 -10.09 15.31 5.46
C SER A 71 -8.65 14.81 5.64
N VAL A 72 -8.00 14.59 4.50
CA VAL A 72 -6.57 14.28 4.47
C VAL A 72 -5.79 15.53 4.88
N SER A 73 -4.64 15.38 5.55
CA SER A 73 -3.78 16.52 5.88
C SER A 73 -3.46 17.37 4.64
N GLU A 74 -3.47 18.70 4.75
CA GLU A 74 -3.12 19.63 3.67
C GLU A 74 -1.71 19.38 3.12
N SER A 75 -0.79 18.90 3.97
CA SER A 75 0.56 18.50 3.54
C SER A 75 0.59 17.30 2.58
N ARG A 76 -0.45 16.46 2.58
CA ARG A 76 -0.59 15.30 1.68
C ARG A 76 -1.58 15.56 0.56
N MET A 77 -2.54 16.46 0.78
CA MET A 77 -3.63 16.76 -0.14
C MET A 77 -3.98 18.26 -0.08
N PRO A 78 -3.19 19.14 -0.71
CA PRO A 78 -3.37 20.60 -0.56
C PRO A 78 -4.77 21.10 -0.94
N ASN A 79 -5.37 20.52 -1.98
CA ASN A 79 -6.69 20.92 -2.46
C ASN A 79 -7.86 20.42 -1.59
N GLN A 80 -7.61 19.53 -0.61
CA GLN A 80 -8.63 18.97 0.29
C GLN A 80 -9.83 18.32 -0.42
N ASN A 81 -9.64 17.87 -1.68
CA ASN A 81 -10.70 17.30 -2.51
C ASN A 81 -11.14 15.89 -2.09
N TRP A 82 -10.44 15.27 -1.15
CA TRP A 82 -10.61 13.87 -0.78
C TRP A 82 -10.68 13.69 0.73
N LEU A 83 -11.48 12.73 1.15
CA LEU A 83 -11.60 12.27 2.52
C LEU A 83 -11.11 10.82 2.61
N GLU A 84 -10.46 10.48 3.71
CA GLU A 84 -9.94 9.15 4.02
C GLU A 84 -10.49 8.64 5.36
N LEU A 85 -10.67 7.32 5.44
CA LEU A 85 -10.97 6.59 6.66
C LEU A 85 -10.02 5.41 6.78
N LEU A 86 -9.10 5.48 7.73
CA LEU A 86 -8.18 4.39 8.04
C LEU A 86 -8.92 3.27 8.77
N THR A 87 -9.14 2.15 8.09
CA THR A 87 -9.92 1.01 8.60
C THR A 87 -9.04 -0.02 9.31
N LEU A 88 -7.80 -0.16 8.85
CA LEU A 88 -6.84 -1.13 9.36
C LEU A 88 -5.43 -0.60 9.13
N ALA A 89 -4.55 -0.80 10.10
CA ALA A 89 -3.10 -0.70 9.92
C ALA A 89 -2.40 -1.85 10.64
N ARG A 90 -1.52 -2.56 9.93
CA ARG A 90 -0.68 -3.64 10.45
C ARG A 90 0.75 -3.50 9.96
N GLU A 91 1.66 -4.10 10.72
CA GLU A 91 3.09 -4.07 10.45
C GLU A 91 3.68 -5.40 10.92
N TRP A 92 4.66 -5.88 10.16
CA TRP A 92 5.38 -7.12 10.40
C TRP A 92 6.88 -6.91 10.19
N ALA A 93 7.66 -7.08 11.24
CA ALA A 93 9.11 -7.00 11.16
C ALA A 93 9.73 -8.30 10.67
N PHE A 94 10.78 -8.16 9.87
CA PHE A 94 11.61 -9.26 9.37
C PHE A 94 13.00 -9.14 9.98
N TYR A 95 13.50 -10.25 10.51
CA TYR A 95 14.74 -10.31 11.26
C TYR A 95 15.76 -11.15 10.51
N GLY A 96 17.01 -10.68 10.50
CA GLY A 96 18.13 -11.48 10.02
C GLY A 96 18.56 -12.52 11.05
N PRO A 97 19.56 -13.35 10.71
CA PRO A 97 20.18 -14.27 11.65
C PRO A 97 20.73 -13.57 12.89
N TRP A 98 21.14 -14.38 13.87
CA TRP A 98 21.62 -13.91 15.17
C TRP A 98 22.57 -12.72 15.05
N PHE A 99 22.36 -11.72 15.91
CA PHE A 99 23.13 -10.47 15.99
C PHE A 99 22.94 -9.45 14.85
N ILE A 100 22.07 -9.72 13.85
CA ILE A 100 21.74 -8.74 12.78
C ILE A 100 20.53 -7.88 13.17
N GLY A 101 19.56 -8.44 13.90
CA GLY A 101 18.36 -7.73 14.33
C GLY A 101 17.34 -7.52 13.20
N GLY A 102 16.50 -6.48 13.31
CA GLY A 102 15.42 -6.20 12.37
C GLY A 102 15.94 -5.54 11.08
N VAL A 103 15.74 -6.23 9.96
CA VAL A 103 16.34 -5.96 8.64
C VAL A 103 15.36 -5.26 7.70
N SER A 104 14.09 -5.67 7.73
CA SER A 104 13.02 -5.06 6.94
C SER A 104 11.71 -5.09 7.71
N GLN A 105 10.69 -4.45 7.16
CA GLN A 105 9.34 -4.45 7.68
C GLN A 105 8.33 -4.36 6.53
N LEU A 106 7.23 -5.08 6.65
CA LEU A 106 6.06 -4.93 5.79
C LEU A 106 4.98 -4.18 6.54
N GLN A 107 4.55 -3.04 6.01
CA GLN A 107 3.41 -2.28 6.48
C GLN A 107 2.23 -2.51 5.55
N CYS A 108 1.04 -2.70 6.11
CA CYS A 108 -0.22 -2.86 5.39
C CYS A 108 -1.24 -1.91 5.99
N ALA A 109 -1.88 -1.09 5.17
CA ALA A 109 -3.01 -0.28 5.57
C ALA A 109 -4.18 -0.46 4.62
N ALA A 110 -5.40 -0.44 5.16
CA ALA A 110 -6.63 -0.42 4.38
C ALA A 110 -7.36 0.90 4.66
N VAL A 111 -7.62 1.68 3.60
CA VAL A 111 -8.17 3.02 3.70
C VAL A 111 -9.36 3.13 2.74
N VAL A 112 -10.50 3.60 3.26
CA VAL A 112 -11.63 4.00 2.42
C VAL A 112 -11.40 5.44 1.99
N ILE A 113 -11.60 5.70 0.70
CA ILE A 113 -11.41 7.00 0.06
C ILE A 113 -12.74 7.41 -0.55
N THR A 114 -13.11 8.68 -0.36
CA THR A 114 -14.28 9.31 -0.99
C THR A 114 -13.97 10.75 -1.38
N ARG A 115 -14.71 11.26 -2.37
CA ARG A 115 -14.63 12.66 -2.78
C ARG A 115 -15.21 13.55 -1.67
N ASN A 116 -14.56 14.68 -1.42
CA ASN A 116 -15.09 15.73 -0.57
C ASN A 116 -16.02 16.64 -1.40
N TYR A 117 -17.32 16.38 -1.37
CA TYR A 117 -18.30 17.13 -2.16
C TYR A 117 -18.45 18.61 -1.76
N GLU A 118 -17.98 19.01 -0.58
CA GLU A 118 -18.02 20.42 -0.14
C GLU A 118 -16.90 21.27 -0.77
N LYS A 119 -15.79 20.62 -1.16
CA LYS A 119 -14.59 21.28 -1.70
C LYS A 119 -14.34 20.96 -3.17
N ALA A 120 -14.69 19.76 -3.60
CA ALA A 120 -14.56 19.33 -4.97
C ALA A 120 -15.60 20.00 -5.88
N ASP A 121 -15.22 20.26 -7.12
CA ASP A 121 -16.17 20.66 -8.16
C ASP A 121 -17.21 19.55 -8.40
N ALA A 122 -18.39 19.74 -7.82
CA ALA A 122 -19.50 18.78 -7.83
C ALA A 122 -20.00 18.46 -9.25
N LYS A 123 -19.69 19.29 -10.26
CA LYS A 123 -20.13 19.08 -11.65
C LYS A 123 -19.40 17.94 -12.37
N ASN A 124 -18.28 17.47 -11.82
CA ASN A 124 -17.39 16.51 -12.46
C ASN A 124 -17.22 15.21 -11.66
N VAL A 125 -18.15 14.89 -10.76
CA VAL A 125 -18.11 13.64 -9.98
C VAL A 125 -18.98 12.60 -10.67
N PRO A 126 -18.48 11.38 -10.95
CA PRO A 126 -19.29 10.35 -11.56
C PRO A 126 -20.43 9.90 -10.66
N GLU A 127 -21.51 9.44 -11.29
CA GLU A 127 -22.71 8.96 -10.59
C GLU A 127 -22.46 7.68 -9.78
N SER A 128 -21.59 6.79 -10.29
CA SER A 128 -21.23 5.54 -9.61
C SER A 128 -19.80 5.09 -9.90
N LEU A 129 -19.05 4.80 -8.84
CA LEU A 129 -17.75 4.13 -8.91
C LEU A 129 -17.84 2.65 -9.29
N PHE A 130 -19.05 2.06 -9.37
CA PHE A 130 -19.20 0.73 -9.96
C PHE A 130 -19.12 0.74 -11.48
N HIS A 131 -19.06 1.92 -12.12
CA HIS A 131 -18.73 2.01 -13.54
C HIS A 131 -17.20 2.02 -13.72
N PRO A 132 -16.57 1.00 -14.37
CA PRO A 132 -15.12 0.87 -14.47
C PRO A 132 -14.38 2.11 -14.94
N ARG A 133 -14.89 2.83 -15.95
CA ARG A 133 -14.25 4.05 -16.46
C ARG A 133 -14.34 5.24 -15.50
N ALA A 134 -15.44 5.33 -14.76
CA ALA A 134 -15.61 6.35 -13.73
C ALA A 134 -14.66 6.09 -12.57
N PHE A 135 -14.54 4.83 -12.17
CA PHE A 135 -13.58 4.38 -11.16
C PHE A 135 -12.14 4.71 -11.55
N GLU A 136 -11.71 4.36 -12.77
CA GLU A 136 -10.35 4.67 -13.24
C GLU A 136 -10.08 6.17 -13.27
N TYR A 137 -11.05 6.94 -13.77
CA TYR A 137 -10.94 8.40 -13.81
C TYR A 137 -10.77 9.01 -12.41
N GLU A 138 -11.63 8.62 -11.47
CA GLU A 138 -11.55 9.10 -10.08
C GLU A 138 -10.27 8.64 -9.38
N LEU A 139 -9.80 7.43 -9.65
CA LEU A 139 -8.52 6.94 -9.14
C LEU A 139 -7.34 7.76 -9.69
N CYS A 140 -7.31 8.06 -10.99
CA CYS A 140 -6.28 8.93 -11.59
C CYS A 140 -6.33 10.35 -11.02
N LYS A 141 -7.53 10.87 -10.76
CA LYS A 141 -7.73 12.18 -10.14
C LYS A 141 -7.25 12.18 -8.69
N TYR A 142 -7.53 11.13 -7.93
CA TYR A 142 -7.00 10.94 -6.59
C TYR A 142 -5.47 10.91 -6.59
N LEU A 143 -4.86 10.15 -7.49
CA LEU A 143 -3.40 10.07 -7.60
C LEU A 143 -2.79 11.43 -7.97
N THR A 144 -3.44 12.17 -8.88
CA THR A 144 -3.01 13.52 -9.25
C THR A 144 -3.08 14.49 -8.09
N ASP A 145 -4.20 14.49 -7.38
CA ASP A 145 -4.40 15.38 -6.23
C ASP A 145 -3.40 15.04 -5.09
N TYR A 146 -3.11 13.75 -4.86
CA TYR A 146 -2.24 13.27 -3.77
C TYR A 146 -0.73 13.40 -4.06
N TYR A 147 -0.31 13.20 -5.30
CA TYR A 147 1.12 13.13 -5.66
C TYR A 147 1.55 14.19 -6.67
N GLY A 148 0.63 14.73 -7.48
CA GLY A 148 0.96 15.61 -8.59
C GLY A 148 1.52 16.97 -8.20
N HIS A 149 1.28 17.42 -6.97
CA HIS A 149 1.85 18.67 -6.43
C HIS A 149 3.28 18.51 -5.88
N LYS A 150 3.83 17.28 -5.87
CA LYS A 150 5.17 17.00 -5.34
C LYS A 150 6.19 17.01 -6.46
N HIS A 151 7.09 17.98 -6.40
CA HIS A 151 8.15 18.15 -7.37
C HIS A 151 9.51 18.23 -6.70
N ASP A 152 10.52 17.66 -7.35
CA ASP A 152 11.93 17.87 -7.04
C ASP A 152 12.65 18.32 -8.32
N ASN A 153 13.41 19.41 -8.23
CA ASN A 153 14.16 19.98 -9.36
C ASN A 153 13.34 20.14 -10.66
N ASN A 154 12.13 20.69 -10.57
CA ASN A 154 11.19 20.87 -11.69
C ASN A 154 10.82 19.56 -12.43
N LYS A 155 10.82 18.43 -11.71
CA LYS A 155 10.30 17.15 -12.18
C LYS A 155 9.33 16.59 -11.15
N ALA A 156 8.36 15.80 -11.60
CA ALA A 156 7.50 15.06 -10.70
C ALA A 156 8.36 14.16 -9.77
N ASP A 157 8.18 14.32 -8.46
CA ASP A 157 8.90 13.55 -7.45
C ASP A 157 8.38 12.10 -7.38
N TRP A 158 7.19 11.83 -7.93
CA TRP A 158 6.51 10.54 -7.87
C TRP A 158 6.13 10.01 -9.26
N LEU A 159 6.07 8.69 -9.36
CA LEU A 159 5.60 7.93 -10.52
C LEU A 159 4.40 7.11 -10.10
N ALA A 160 3.21 7.43 -10.64
CA ALA A 160 1.99 6.66 -10.42
C ALA A 160 1.00 6.78 -11.59
N PRO A 161 0.18 5.75 -11.88
CA PRO A 161 0.38 4.38 -11.44
C PRO A 161 1.49 3.69 -12.25
N ALA A 162 2.39 2.98 -11.57
CA ALA A 162 3.39 2.10 -12.19
C ALA A 162 2.93 0.63 -12.13
N ASN A 163 3.42 -0.23 -13.03
CA ASN A 163 3.10 -1.67 -13.04
C ASN A 163 1.59 -2.00 -12.95
N TRP A 164 0.77 -1.20 -13.62
CA TRP A 164 -0.69 -1.34 -13.60
C TRP A 164 -1.15 -2.72 -14.07
N LYS A 165 -2.09 -3.31 -13.34
CA LYS A 165 -2.73 -4.59 -13.64
C LYS A 165 -4.20 -4.57 -13.22
N SER A 166 -5.05 -5.16 -14.06
CA SER A 166 -6.44 -5.44 -13.73
C SER A 166 -6.55 -6.63 -12.78
N LEU A 167 -7.31 -6.50 -11.69
CA LEU A 167 -7.56 -7.59 -10.74
C LEU A 167 -8.78 -8.40 -11.17
N LYS A 168 -8.54 -9.67 -11.48
CA LYS A 168 -9.55 -10.63 -11.95
C LYS A 168 -9.97 -11.66 -10.89
N SER A 169 -9.24 -11.71 -9.77
CA SER A 169 -9.46 -12.70 -8.70
C SER A 169 -10.53 -12.30 -7.69
N LEU A 170 -11.04 -11.08 -7.75
CA LEU A 170 -12.05 -10.55 -6.83
C LEU A 170 -13.45 -10.59 -7.48
N SER A 171 -14.49 -10.63 -6.65
CA SER A 171 -15.90 -10.56 -7.05
C SER A 171 -16.28 -9.23 -7.71
N VAL A 172 -15.51 -8.18 -7.42
CA VAL A 172 -15.63 -6.84 -7.99
C VAL A 172 -14.33 -6.51 -8.72
N PHE A 173 -14.41 -5.75 -9.81
CA PHE A 173 -13.20 -5.31 -10.50
C PHE A 173 -12.33 -4.44 -9.60
N GLY A 174 -11.03 -4.42 -9.88
CA GLY A 174 -10.08 -3.58 -9.17
C GLY A 174 -8.82 -3.33 -9.96
N ALA A 175 -8.03 -2.39 -9.48
CA ALA A 175 -6.71 -2.08 -10.01
C ALA A 175 -5.64 -2.48 -9.00
N ARG A 176 -4.54 -3.02 -9.52
CA ARG A 176 -3.28 -3.20 -8.79
C ARG A 176 -2.21 -2.38 -9.48
N PHE A 177 -1.46 -1.60 -8.71
CA PHE A 177 -0.39 -0.77 -9.25
C PHE A 177 0.60 -0.39 -8.14
N ASP A 178 1.74 0.11 -8.55
CA ASP A 178 2.78 0.62 -7.66
C ASP A 178 2.81 2.15 -7.71
N VAL A 179 3.23 2.75 -6.61
CA VAL A 179 3.63 4.15 -6.53
C VAL A 179 5.08 4.18 -6.07
N ALA A 180 5.91 4.93 -6.77
CA ALA A 180 7.34 5.02 -6.45
C ALA A 180 7.82 6.47 -6.56
N PRO A 181 8.70 6.93 -5.67
CA PRO A 181 9.41 8.18 -5.87
C PRO A 181 10.41 8.01 -7.02
N PHE A 182 10.54 9.04 -7.86
CA PHE A 182 11.42 9.03 -9.03
C PHE A 182 12.89 8.82 -8.63
N HIS A 183 13.31 9.42 -7.51
CA HIS A 183 14.69 9.40 -7.03
C HIS A 183 15.05 8.15 -6.20
N MET A 184 14.06 7.36 -5.78
CA MET A 184 14.27 6.14 -4.98
C MET A 184 13.43 4.98 -5.51
N PRO A 185 13.73 4.44 -6.71
CA PRO A 185 12.91 3.42 -7.36
C PRO A 185 12.80 2.09 -6.60
N ASN A 186 13.64 1.88 -5.59
CA ASN A 186 13.65 0.70 -4.72
C ASN A 186 12.68 0.83 -3.52
N THR A 187 12.10 2.00 -3.31
CA THR A 187 11.05 2.23 -2.31
C THR A 187 9.74 2.30 -3.07
N ARG A 188 8.93 1.25 -3.05
CA ARG A 188 7.65 1.21 -3.76
C ARG A 188 6.52 0.90 -2.80
N ASP A 189 5.43 1.63 -2.97
CA ASP A 189 4.17 1.32 -2.33
C ASP A 189 3.33 0.51 -3.31
N HIS A 190 2.92 -0.68 -2.90
CA HIS A 190 2.06 -1.54 -3.69
C HIS A 190 0.60 -1.30 -3.29
N HIS A 191 -0.24 -0.99 -4.27
CA HIS A 191 -1.63 -0.66 -4.06
C HIS A 191 -2.57 -1.64 -4.73
N ILE A 192 -3.68 -1.91 -4.04
CA ILE A 192 -4.87 -2.55 -4.58
C ILE A 192 -6.04 -1.64 -4.28
N VAL A 193 -6.80 -1.27 -5.31
CA VAL A 193 -7.96 -0.40 -5.18
C VAL A 193 -9.18 -1.04 -5.82
N VAL A 194 -10.29 -1.02 -5.11
CA VAL A 194 -11.58 -1.62 -5.53
C VAL A 194 -12.72 -0.66 -5.15
N PRO A 195 -13.79 -0.56 -5.96
CA PRO A 195 -15.00 0.13 -5.53
C PRO A 195 -15.77 -0.74 -4.52
N ILE A 196 -16.32 -0.11 -3.48
CA ILE A 196 -17.15 -0.79 -2.47
C ILE A 196 -18.57 -0.23 -2.38
N THR A 197 -18.78 1.02 -2.82
CA THR A 197 -20.10 1.62 -3.03
C THR A 197 -20.03 2.56 -4.24
N ASP A 198 -21.15 3.16 -4.64
CA ASP A 198 -21.19 4.18 -5.70
C ASP A 198 -20.25 5.38 -5.49
N LYS A 199 -19.80 5.62 -4.25
CA LYS A 199 -19.02 6.82 -3.86
C LYS A 199 -17.71 6.51 -3.16
N HIS A 200 -17.49 5.26 -2.76
CA HIS A 200 -16.33 4.88 -1.95
C HIS A 200 -15.48 3.84 -2.67
N MET A 201 -14.17 4.08 -2.66
CA MET A 201 -13.16 3.10 -3.05
C MET A 201 -12.37 2.65 -1.81
N LEU A 202 -12.04 1.36 -1.75
CA LEU A 202 -11.18 0.78 -0.73
C LEU A 202 -9.80 0.58 -1.33
N ARG A 203 -8.78 1.16 -0.68
CA ARG A 203 -7.37 0.97 -1.01
C ARG A 203 -6.68 0.14 0.05
N PHE A 204 -6.09 -0.98 -0.34
CA PHE A 204 -5.00 -1.60 0.40
C PHE A 204 -3.66 -1.02 -0.07
N SER A 205 -2.80 -0.63 0.85
CA SER A 205 -1.43 -0.18 0.59
C SER A 205 -0.45 -1.05 1.35
N PHE A 206 0.54 -1.58 0.65
CA PHE A 206 1.66 -2.34 1.20
C PHE A 206 2.95 -1.59 0.95
N THR A 207 3.67 -1.29 2.03
CA THR A 207 4.93 -0.55 1.98
C THR A 207 6.00 -1.36 2.67
N PHE A 208 7.16 -1.50 2.04
CA PHE A 208 8.35 -2.02 2.69
C PHE A 208 9.57 -1.28 2.19
N GLY A 209 10.46 -0.92 3.11
CA GLY A 209 11.74 -0.33 2.79
C GLY A 209 12.81 -1.41 2.70
N SER A 210 13.64 -1.35 1.65
CA SER A 210 14.92 -2.06 1.65
C SER A 210 15.96 -1.19 2.36
N TRP A 211 16.23 -1.50 3.63
CA TRP A 211 17.36 -0.87 4.32
C TRP A 211 18.66 -1.45 3.77
N VAL A 212 19.19 -0.88 2.70
CA VAL A 212 20.58 -1.17 2.35
C VAL A 212 21.44 -0.67 3.51
N GLN A 213 22.01 -1.59 4.30
CA GLN A 213 22.88 -1.24 5.41
C GLN A 213 24.05 -0.44 4.83
N ALA A 214 24.17 0.83 5.21
CA ALA A 214 25.24 1.70 4.74
C ALA A 214 26.58 1.00 4.94
N THR A 215 27.36 0.86 3.87
CA THR A 215 28.61 0.10 3.92
C THR A 215 29.72 0.86 4.65
N ASN A 216 29.61 2.18 4.70
CA ASN A 216 30.40 3.06 5.55
C ASN A 216 29.57 4.29 5.94
N ILE A 217 29.69 4.72 7.20
CA ILE A 217 29.32 6.07 7.64
C ILE A 217 30.63 6.75 7.98
N ARG A 218 31.08 7.69 7.14
CA ARG A 218 32.24 8.56 7.43
C ARG A 218 31.80 10.00 7.25
N ASN A 219 32.12 10.86 8.22
CA ASN A 219 31.89 12.32 8.17
C ASN A 219 30.46 12.74 7.78
N GLY A 220 29.44 12.00 8.25
CA GLY A 220 28.04 12.32 7.97
C GLY A 220 27.55 11.97 6.55
N GLN A 221 28.37 11.30 5.73
CA GLN A 221 27.96 10.78 4.43
C GLN A 221 27.71 9.26 4.53
N CYS A 222 26.54 8.82 4.05
CA CYS A 222 26.15 7.42 3.96
C CYS A 222 26.45 6.88 2.56
N GLU A 223 27.38 5.93 2.44
CA GLU A 223 27.56 5.16 1.22
C GLU A 223 26.63 3.96 1.23
N PHE A 224 25.66 3.93 0.31
CA PHE A 224 24.79 2.77 0.09
C PHE A 224 25.54 1.66 -0.65
N ALA A 225 25.12 0.41 -0.49
CA ALA A 225 25.77 -0.71 -1.17
C ALA A 225 25.65 -0.56 -2.71
N HIS A 226 26.80 -0.46 -3.39
CA HIS A 226 26.87 -0.33 -4.85
C HIS A 226 26.83 -1.70 -5.55
N VAL A 227 26.78 -1.71 -6.88
CA VAL A 227 26.97 -2.92 -7.70
C VAL A 227 28.31 -3.59 -7.31
N GLY A 228 28.29 -4.91 -7.04
CA GLY A 228 29.44 -5.67 -6.52
C GLY A 228 29.45 -5.87 -5.00
N GLN A 229 28.53 -5.25 -4.26
CA GLN A 229 28.34 -5.41 -2.81
C GLN A 229 27.10 -6.24 -2.46
N GLU A 230 26.84 -7.28 -3.26
CA GLU A 230 25.66 -8.15 -3.14
C GLU A 230 25.55 -8.83 -1.77
N ARG A 231 26.69 -9.10 -1.13
CA ARG A 231 26.77 -9.60 0.24
C ARG A 231 26.17 -8.66 1.28
N PHE A 232 25.86 -7.40 0.96
CA PHE A 232 25.19 -6.44 1.85
C PHE A 232 23.71 -6.23 1.47
N ARG A 233 23.25 -6.81 0.35
CA ARG A 233 21.85 -6.76 -0.05
C ARG A 233 20.98 -7.61 0.87
N ILE A 234 19.73 -7.20 1.00
CA ILE A 234 18.68 -7.93 1.70
C ILE A 234 17.87 -8.66 0.64
N ASP A 235 17.63 -9.96 0.83
CA ASP A 235 16.70 -10.69 -0.03
C ASP A 235 15.26 -10.38 0.39
N ASN A 236 14.55 -9.58 -0.40
CA ASN A 236 13.16 -9.17 -0.14
C ASN A 236 12.11 -10.24 -0.45
N THR A 237 12.50 -11.40 -0.97
CA THR A 237 11.58 -12.48 -1.34
C THR A 237 10.59 -12.83 -0.22
N PRO A 238 11.01 -13.03 1.05
CA PRO A 238 10.06 -13.35 2.13
C PRO A 238 9.02 -12.26 2.41
N VAL A 239 9.38 -10.99 2.18
CA VAL A 239 8.47 -9.84 2.35
C VAL A 239 7.41 -9.83 1.25
N LEU A 240 7.86 -10.03 0.00
CA LEU A 240 6.99 -10.11 -1.17
C LEU A 240 6.05 -11.32 -1.09
N GLU A 241 6.55 -12.48 -0.66
CA GLU A 241 5.72 -13.68 -0.46
C GLU A 241 4.62 -13.47 0.57
N LEU A 242 4.93 -12.81 1.71
CA LEU A 242 3.92 -12.47 2.70
C LEU A 242 2.88 -11.50 2.13
N MET A 243 3.32 -10.46 1.41
CA MET A 243 2.44 -9.51 0.74
C MET A 243 1.50 -10.20 -0.24
N GLU A 244 2.02 -11.02 -1.17
CA GLU A 244 1.21 -11.76 -2.14
C GLU A 244 0.24 -12.71 -1.46
N SER A 245 0.66 -13.41 -0.40
CA SER A 245 -0.21 -14.32 0.35
C SER A 245 -1.40 -13.59 0.97
N ILE A 246 -1.16 -12.39 1.55
CA ILE A 246 -2.23 -11.54 2.07
C ILE A 246 -3.15 -11.11 0.93
N ILE A 247 -2.60 -10.59 -0.17
CA ILE A 247 -3.36 -10.13 -1.34
C ILE A 247 -4.27 -11.23 -1.91
N GLN A 248 -3.72 -12.43 -2.11
CA GLN A 248 -4.46 -13.57 -2.66
C GLN A 248 -5.57 -14.08 -1.74
N SER A 249 -5.49 -13.77 -0.45
CA SER A 249 -6.54 -14.12 0.51
C SER A 249 -7.69 -13.11 0.60
N ILE A 250 -7.58 -11.97 -0.09
CA ILE A 250 -8.62 -10.94 -0.07
C ILE A 250 -9.87 -11.44 -0.78
N THR A 251 -10.99 -11.30 -0.11
CA THR A 251 -12.33 -11.59 -0.60
C THR A 251 -13.22 -10.39 -0.26
N ILE A 252 -14.13 -10.07 -1.18
CA ILE A 252 -15.07 -8.97 -1.05
C ILE A 252 -16.46 -9.51 -1.31
N THR A 253 -17.38 -9.22 -0.42
CA THR A 253 -18.78 -9.56 -0.55
C THR A 253 -19.57 -8.27 -0.41
N LEU A 254 -20.19 -7.84 -1.51
CA LEU A 254 -21.05 -6.67 -1.50
C LEU A 254 -22.34 -6.98 -0.72
N SER A 255 -22.89 -5.97 -0.03
CA SER A 255 -24.24 -6.06 0.51
C SER A 255 -25.27 -6.14 -0.60
N ASP A 256 -26.49 -6.63 -0.32
CA ASP A 256 -27.56 -6.72 -1.33
C ASP A 256 -27.81 -5.39 -2.06
N LYS A 257 -27.77 -4.27 -1.33
CA LYS A 257 -27.91 -2.93 -1.89
C LYS A 257 -26.79 -2.59 -2.87
N ASN A 258 -25.54 -2.82 -2.48
CA ASN A 258 -24.38 -2.49 -3.31
C ASN A 258 -24.23 -3.48 -4.48
N GLN A 259 -24.63 -4.74 -4.29
CA GLN A 259 -24.70 -5.74 -5.34
C GLN A 259 -25.74 -5.35 -6.40
N GLN A 260 -26.93 -4.89 -5.98
CA GLN A 260 -27.94 -4.37 -6.90
C GLN A 260 -27.43 -3.14 -7.68
N ALA A 261 -26.71 -2.22 -7.04
CA ALA A 261 -26.12 -1.07 -7.72
C ALA A 261 -25.05 -1.50 -8.74
N TYR A 262 -24.20 -2.46 -8.38
CA TYR A 262 -23.21 -3.05 -9.28
C TYR A 262 -23.86 -3.75 -10.48
N ASP A 263 -24.89 -4.56 -10.23
CA ASP A 263 -25.62 -5.30 -11.26
C ASP A 263 -26.43 -4.37 -12.18
N LYS A 264 -26.96 -3.26 -11.63
CA LYS A 264 -27.62 -2.21 -12.41
C LYS A 264 -26.66 -1.59 -13.43
N VAL A 265 -25.46 -1.19 -13.02
CA VAL A 265 -24.45 -0.64 -13.93
C VAL A 265 -24.09 -1.64 -15.03
N LYS A 266 -23.95 -2.93 -14.67
CA LYS A 266 -23.69 -4.01 -15.62
C LYS A 266 -24.84 -4.21 -16.62
N ALA A 267 -26.09 -4.11 -16.17
CA ALA A 267 -27.26 -4.27 -17.01
C ALA A 267 -27.48 -3.08 -17.95
N GLU A 268 -27.22 -1.85 -17.48
CA GLU A 268 -27.33 -0.61 -18.26
C GLU A 268 -26.21 -0.48 -19.30
N ASN A 269 -25.08 -1.17 -19.10
CA ASN A 269 -23.91 -1.10 -19.98
C ASN A 269 -23.45 -2.50 -20.42
N PRO A 270 -24.23 -3.23 -21.23
CA PRO A 270 -23.93 -4.61 -21.61
C PRO A 270 -22.64 -4.77 -22.43
N ASP A 271 -22.26 -3.74 -23.20
CA ASP A 271 -21.02 -3.71 -23.99
C ASP A 271 -19.79 -3.33 -23.14
N LEU A 272 -20.00 -2.87 -21.91
CA LEU A 272 -18.93 -2.46 -21.02
C LEU A 272 -18.32 -3.68 -20.34
N LYS A 273 -17.02 -3.88 -20.60
CA LYS A 273 -16.23 -4.83 -19.83
C LYS A 273 -16.19 -4.35 -18.37
N MET A 274 -16.76 -5.14 -17.45
CA MET A 274 -16.72 -4.91 -15.99
C MET A 274 -15.32 -5.17 -15.42
N ALA A 275 -14.32 -4.48 -15.95
CA ALA A 275 -12.92 -4.53 -15.56
C ALA A 275 -12.26 -3.18 -15.87
N VAL A 276 -11.26 -2.83 -15.08
CA VAL A 276 -10.35 -1.73 -15.44
C VAL A 276 -9.52 -2.11 -16.67
N SER A 277 -8.94 -1.12 -17.33
CA SER A 277 -7.99 -1.23 -18.43
C SER A 277 -6.90 -2.24 -18.12
N GLU A 278 -6.50 -3.02 -19.12
CA GLU A 278 -5.40 -3.98 -18.96
C GLU A 278 -4.06 -3.27 -18.77
N THR A 279 -3.92 -2.05 -19.32
CA THR A 279 -2.73 -1.21 -19.22
C THR A 279 -3.12 0.24 -18.95
N LEU A 280 -2.37 0.91 -18.07
CA LEU A 280 -2.46 2.34 -17.84
C LEU A 280 -1.05 2.88 -17.66
N ALA A 281 -0.69 3.90 -18.43
CA ALA A 281 0.62 4.54 -18.32
C ALA A 281 0.69 5.42 -17.05
N PRO A 282 1.87 5.60 -16.46
CA PRO A 282 2.05 6.58 -15.39
C PRO A 282 1.60 7.97 -15.83
N LEU A 283 0.94 8.68 -14.92
CA LEU A 283 0.46 10.03 -15.14
C LEU A 283 1.64 10.98 -15.32
N GLN A 284 1.49 11.91 -16.26
CA GLN A 284 2.45 12.98 -16.49
C GLN A 284 1.99 14.19 -15.67
N TRP A 285 2.67 14.46 -14.55
CA TRP A 285 2.44 15.69 -13.79
C TRP A 285 3.45 16.73 -14.23
N PRO A 286 3.00 17.80 -14.93
CA PRO A 286 3.90 18.87 -15.31
C PRO A 286 4.45 19.52 -14.05
N ALA A 287 5.74 19.82 -14.02
CA ALA A 287 6.25 20.73 -13.02
C ALA A 287 5.64 22.11 -13.27
N GLU A 288 5.11 22.73 -12.22
CA GLU A 288 4.67 24.12 -12.31
C GLU A 288 5.83 24.99 -12.81
N SER A 289 5.61 25.70 -13.91
CA SER A 289 6.53 26.67 -14.52
C SER A 289 6.39 28.03 -13.88
#